data_AF-A0A2N0PCK4-F1
#
_entry.id   AF-A0A2N0PCK4-F1
#
_cell.length_a   1.000
_cell.length_b   1.000
_cell.length_c   1.000
_cell.angle_alpha   90.00
_cell.angle_beta   90.00
_cell.angle_gamma   90.00
#
_symmetry.space_group_name_H-M   'P 1'
#
loop_
_entity.id
_entity.type
_entity.pdbx_description
1 polymer ?
#
loop_
_entity_poly.entity_id
_entity_poly.type
_entity_poly.pdbx_seq_one_letter_code
_entity_poly.pdbx_strand_id
1 'polypeptide(L)' 'IIESDMLQKAHRRFVKIIKLIEVQYSRNKITPNLYLSFHLSKCCHDFSPLYTFWCFSFKRMNGMLGKIH' A
#
# COMPACT_ATOMS: atom_id res chain seq x y z
N ILE A 1 -13.88 6.76 -11.07
CA ILE A 1 -12.74 6.12 -11.79
C ILE A 1 -11.50 6.86 -11.33
N ILE A 2 -10.49 6.19 -10.74
CA ILE A 2 -9.24 6.87 -10.37
C ILE A 2 -8.54 7.27 -11.67
N GLU A 3 -8.18 8.53 -11.83
CA GLU A 3 -7.45 8.98 -13.02
C GLU A 3 -6.10 8.26 -13.13
N SER A 4 -5.87 7.63 -14.27
CA SER A 4 -4.65 6.86 -14.56
C SER A 4 -3.36 7.69 -14.37
N ASP A 5 -3.41 8.99 -14.67
CA ASP A 5 -2.29 9.91 -14.49
C ASP A 5 -1.91 10.10 -13.01
N MET A 6 -2.90 10.22 -12.12
CA MET A 6 -2.66 10.36 -10.68
C MET A 6 -2.01 9.10 -10.11
N LEU A 7 -2.44 7.93 -10.58
CA LEU A 7 -1.89 6.64 -10.16
C LEU A 7 -0.45 6.45 -10.65
N GLN A 8 -0.14 6.84 -11.89
CA GLN A 8 1.22 6.87 -12.43
C GLN A 8 2.13 7.82 -11.65
N LYS A 9 1.64 9.03 -11.34
CA LYS A 9 2.39 10.01 -10.52
C LYS A 9 2.69 9.45 -9.13
N ALA A 10 1.72 8.82 -8.48
CA ALA A 10 1.91 8.17 -7.18
C ALA A 10 2.96 7.07 -7.27
N HIS A 11 2.87 6.18 -8.26
CA HIS A 11 3.86 5.11 -8.47
C HIS A 11 5.28 5.66 -8.64
N ARG A 12 5.47 6.69 -9.48
CA ARG A 12 6.79 7.35 -9.66
C ARG A 12 7.33 7.94 -8.36
N ARG A 13 6.47 8.50 -7.50
CA ARG A 13 6.87 9.02 -6.19
C ARG A 13 7.29 7.90 -5.23
N PHE A 14 6.56 6.78 -5.19
CA PHE A 14 6.95 5.61 -4.40
C PHE A 14 8.31 5.06 -4.81
N VAL A 15 8.57 4.95 -6.12
CA VAL A 15 9.87 4.52 -6.65
C VAL A 15 10.99 5.42 -6.13
N LYS A 16 10.80 6.75 -6.16
CA LYS A 16 11.80 7.70 -5.68
C LYS A 16 12.04 7.56 -4.18
N ILE A 17 10.99 7.47 -3.37
CA ILE A 17 11.11 7.33 -1.91
C ILE A 17 11.84 6.03 -1.55
N ILE A 18 11.49 4.91 -2.17
CA ILE A 18 12.10 3.62 -1.86
C ILE A 18 13.59 3.62 -2.23
N LYS A 19 13.96 4.18 -3.38
CA LYS A 19 15.37 4.34 -3.76
C LYS A 19 16.14 5.21 -2.77
N LEU A 20 15.54 6.30 -2.29
CA LEU A 20 16.17 7.15 -1.26
C LEU A 20 16.37 6.38 0.05
N ILE A 21 15.39 5.59 0.47
CA ILE A 21 15.49 4.75 1.67
C ILE A 21 16.59 3.68 1.48
N GLU A 22 16.65 3.04 0.32
CA GLU A 22 17.67 2.04 0.01
C GLU A 22 19.08 2.63 0.08
N VAL A 23 19.28 3.83 -0.48
CA VAL A 23 20.57 4.53 -0.45
C VAL A 23 20.94 4.98 0.97
N GLN A 24 20.01 5.56 1.73
CA GLN A 24 20.32 6.10 3.06
C GLN A 24 20.42 5.04 4.15
N TYR A 25 19.64 3.97 4.07
CA TYR A 25 19.46 3.02 5.16
C TYR A 25 19.84 1.58 4.80
N SER A 26 20.39 1.38 3.60
CA SER A 26 20.68 0.07 3.01
C SER A 26 19.43 -0.76 2.70
N ARG A 27 19.61 -1.73 1.81
CA ARG A 27 18.53 -2.60 1.32
C ARG A 27 17.82 -3.41 2.41
N ASN A 28 18.52 -3.68 3.51
CA ASN A 28 17.98 -4.41 4.68
C ASN A 28 16.81 -3.68 5.36
N LYS A 29 16.61 -2.39 5.09
CA LYS A 29 15.50 -1.60 5.63
C LYS A 29 14.31 -1.50 4.66
N ILE A 30 14.41 -2.09 3.47
CA ILE A 30 13.27 -2.24 2.56
C ILE A 30 12.36 -3.35 3.08
N THR A 31 11.28 -2.96 3.72
CA THR A 31 10.26 -3.89 4.22
C THR A 31 9.39 -4.43 3.08
N PRO A 32 8.78 -5.62 3.24
CA PRO A 32 7.80 -6.13 2.29
C PRO A 32 6.64 -5.16 2.00
N ASN A 33 6.22 -4.35 2.98
CA ASN A 33 5.20 -3.32 2.79
C ASN A 33 5.65 -2.19 1.85
N LEU A 34 6.93 -1.79 1.93
CA LEU A 34 7.51 -0.83 0.98
C LEU A 34 7.55 -1.44 -0.43
N TYR A 35 7.96 -2.71 -0.55
CA TYR A 35 7.94 -3.39 -1.85
C TYR A 35 6.52 -3.50 -2.43
N LEU A 36 5.53 -3.85 -1.59
CA LEU A 36 4.12 -3.95 -1.99
C LEU A 36 3.57 -2.64 -2.56
N SER A 37 4.09 -1.50 -2.12
CA SER A 37 3.65 -0.19 -2.62
C SER A 37 3.90 0.01 -4.13
N PHE A 38 4.87 -0.68 -4.74
CA PHE A 38 5.06 -0.70 -6.20
C PHE A 38 3.87 -1.32 -6.94
N HIS A 39 3.22 -2.30 -6.33
CA HIS A 39 2.13 -3.05 -6.94
C HIS A 39 0.77 -2.35 -6.77
N LEU A 40 0.66 -1.31 -5.93
CA LEU A 40 -0.61 -0.60 -5.68
C LEU A 40 -1.26 -0.07 -6.96
N SER A 41 -0.46 0.45 -7.90
CA SER A 41 -0.97 0.93 -9.19
C SER A 41 -1.64 -0.21 -9.99
N LYS A 42 -0.97 -1.37 -10.07
CA LYS A 42 -1.51 -2.55 -10.73
C LYS A 42 -2.75 -3.07 -10.00
N CYS A 43 -2.72 -3.11 -8.66
CA CYS A 43 -3.86 -3.56 -7.87
C CYS A 43 -5.09 -2.66 -8.02
N CYS A 44 -4.92 -1.33 -8.03
CA CYS A 44 -5.99 -0.38 -8.30
C CYS A 44 -6.66 -0.60 -9.66
N HIS A 45 -5.85 -0.92 -10.67
CA HIS A 45 -6.31 -1.15 -12.04
C HIS A 45 -7.07 -2.47 -12.16
N ASP A 46 -6.50 -3.54 -11.62
CA ASP A 46 -7.02 -4.90 -11.84
C ASP A 46 -8.19 -5.25 -10.90
N PHE A 47 -8.29 -4.62 -9.73
CA PHE A 47 -9.16 -5.10 -8.66
C PHE A 47 -9.99 -4.02 -7.94
N SER A 48 -10.21 -2.86 -8.56
CA SER A 48 -10.99 -1.76 -7.95
C SER A 48 -10.24 -1.03 -6.81
N PRO A 49 -10.84 0.01 -6.18
CA PRO A 49 -10.14 0.89 -5.24
C PRO A 49 -9.48 0.15 -4.06
N LEU A 50 -8.26 0.52 -3.69
CA LEU A 50 -7.46 -0.14 -2.63
C LEU A 50 -8.18 -0.38 -1.30
N TYR A 51 -9.23 0.40 -0.99
CA TYR A 51 -9.97 0.23 0.25
C TYR A 51 -10.62 -1.16 0.36
N THR A 52 -10.98 -1.82 -0.75
CA THR A 52 -11.53 -3.19 -0.72
C THR A 52 -10.50 -4.23 -0.32
N PHE A 53 -9.21 -3.96 -0.55
CA PHE A 53 -8.10 -4.82 -0.11
C PHE A 53 -7.72 -4.58 1.34
N TRP A 54 -8.10 -3.45 1.90
CA TRP A 54 -7.66 -3.13 3.24
C TRP A 54 -8.49 -3.94 4.22
N CYS A 55 -7.81 -4.77 5.02
CA CYS A 55 -8.45 -5.48 6.13
C CYS A 55 -8.94 -4.56 7.27
N PHE A 56 -9.13 -3.26 7.01
CA PHE A 56 -9.61 -2.29 7.98
C PHE A 56 -10.95 -2.70 8.58
N SER A 57 -11.92 -3.09 7.75
CA SER A 57 -13.24 -3.54 8.21
C SER A 57 -13.13 -4.80 9.08
N PHE A 58 -12.31 -5.77 8.69
CA PHE A 58 -12.05 -6.98 9.49
C PHE A 58 -11.36 -6.66 10.81
N LYS A 59 -10.35 -5.77 10.82
CA LYS A 59 -9.69 -5.32 12.06
C LYS A 59 -10.66 -4.62 13.00
N ARG A 60 -11.55 -3.77 12.47
CA ARG A 60 -12.59 -3.10 13.27
C ARG A 60 -13.57 -4.10 13.85
N MET A 61 -14.01 -5.10 13.08
CA MET A 61 -14.86 -6.19 13.57
C MET A 61 -14.17 -7.01 14.65
N ASN A 62 -12.90 -7.39 14.47
CA ASN A 62 -12.13 -8.12 15.48
C ASN A 62 -12.06 -7.35 16.79
N GLY A 63 -11.91 -6.02 16.73
CA GLY A 63 -11.93 -5.17 17.92
C GLY A 63 -13.31 -5.07 18.59
N MET A 64 -14.41 -5.26 17.86
CA MET A 64 -15.75 -5.36 18.47
C MET A 64 -15.98 -6.74 19.08
N LEU A 65 -15.63 -7.80 18.37
CA LEU A 65 -15.74 -9.19 18.84
C LEU A 65 -14.91 -9.42 20.11
N GLY A 66 -13.70 -8.88 20.17
CA GLY A 66 -12.84 -8.96 21.37
C GLY A 66 -13.36 -8.19 22.58
N LYS A 67 -14.42 -7.36 22.45
CA LYS A 67 -15.09 -6.70 23.58
C LYS A 67 -16.32 -7.47 24.08
N ILE A 68 -16.77 -8.46 23.31
CA ILE A 68 -17.92 -9.32 23.65
C ILE A 68 -17.44 -10.59 24.38
N HIS A 69 -16.13 -10.83 24.38
CA HIS A 69 -15.43 -11.82 25.20
C HIS A 69 -14.92 -11.17 26.49
#